data_AF-A0A552F8P2-F1
#
_entry.id   AF-A0A552F8P2-F1
#
_cell.length_a   1.000
_cell.length_b   1.000
_cell.length_c   1.000
_cell.angle_alpha   90.00
_cell.angle_beta   90.00
_cell.angle_gamma   90.00
#
_symmetry.space_group_name_H-M   'P 1'
#
loop_
_entity.id
_entity.type
_entity.pdbx_description
1 polymer ?
#
loop_
_entity_poly.entity_id
_entity_poly.type
_entity_poly.pdbx_seq_one_letter_code
_entity_poly.pdbx_strand_id
1 'polypeptide(L)'
;MSPKRENKPDKPKNNSIHGYLPVFSPDFKADLAWWYRNEPKKGDKILDLVADILDGDPFTGLGRPEPLKYIAADTWSRRIDLEHRLVYKVTGNKVYFLQARYHYQSG
;
A
#
# COMPACT_ATOMS: atom_id res chain seq x y z
N MET A 1 54.35 1.68 27.70
CA MET A 1 53.82 1.31 26.37
C MET A 1 52.32 1.18 26.50
N SER A 2 51.54 2.10 25.93
CA SER A 2 50.08 2.07 26.00
C SER A 2 49.52 1.20 24.87
N PRO A 3 48.54 0.33 25.12
CA PRO A 3 47.99 -0.52 24.07
C PRO A 3 47.19 0.32 23.06
N LYS A 4 47.45 0.09 21.77
CA LYS A 4 46.70 0.68 20.66
C LYS A 4 45.25 0.20 20.74
N ARG A 5 44.30 1.13 20.69
CA ARG A 5 42.87 0.81 20.52
C ARG A 5 42.70 0.24 19.10
N GLU A 6 42.30 -1.02 19.02
CA GLU A 6 41.83 -1.63 17.78
C GLU A 6 40.49 -1.00 17.39
N ASN A 7 40.47 -0.31 16.25
CA ASN A 7 39.21 0.10 15.63
C ASN A 7 38.50 -1.15 15.12
N LYS A 8 37.38 -1.51 15.77
CA LYS A 8 36.47 -2.51 15.22
C LYS A 8 35.94 -2.02 13.88
N PRO A 9 35.84 -2.87 12.84
CA PRO A 9 35.26 -2.48 11.58
C PRO A 9 33.80 -2.07 11.79
N ASP A 10 33.39 -0.97 11.17
CA ASP A 10 32.00 -0.55 11.14
C ASP A 10 31.15 -1.70 10.62
N LYS A 11 30.18 -2.16 11.43
CA LYS A 11 29.16 -3.09 10.94
C LYS A 11 28.44 -2.40 9.78
N PRO A 12 28.20 -3.09 8.64
CA PRO A 12 27.41 -2.50 7.57
C PRO A 12 26.06 -2.10 8.15
N LYS A 13 25.71 -0.82 8.01
CA LYS A 13 24.38 -0.32 8.36
C LYS A 13 23.41 -1.06 7.45
N ASN A 14 22.74 -2.07 8.00
CA ASN A 14 21.68 -2.79 7.30
C ASN A 14 20.52 -1.81 7.12
N ASN A 15 20.52 -1.10 6.00
CA ASN A 15 19.45 -0.22 5.59
C ASN A 15 18.28 -1.12 5.18
N SER A 16 17.66 -1.72 6.20
CA SER A 16 16.48 -2.55 6.06
C SER A 16 15.43 -1.65 5.44
N ILE A 17 14.99 -1.96 4.23
CA ILE A 17 13.85 -1.27 3.60
C ILE A 17 12.67 -1.49 4.56
N HIS A 18 12.35 -0.50 5.39
CA HIS A 18 11.33 -0.59 6.45
C HIS A 18 9.90 -0.44 5.90
N GLY A 19 9.65 -0.83 4.66
CA GLY A 19 8.36 -0.68 3.99
C GLY A 19 7.78 -2.00 3.50
N TYR A 20 6.48 -2.01 3.27
CA TYR A 20 5.82 -3.12 2.59
C TYR A 20 6.24 -3.16 1.11
N LEU A 21 6.28 -4.37 0.53
CA LEU A 21 6.49 -4.57 -0.90
C LEU A 21 5.14 -4.52 -1.62
N PRO A 22 4.95 -3.61 -2.59
CA PRO A 22 3.71 -3.55 -3.34
C PRO A 22 3.60 -4.70 -4.34
N VAL A 23 2.41 -5.28 -4.44
CA VAL A 23 2.01 -6.19 -5.51
C VAL A 23 0.74 -5.63 -6.14
N PHE A 24 0.79 -5.29 -7.42
CA PHE A 24 -0.34 -4.70 -8.15
C PHE A 24 -1.05 -5.74 -9.01
N SER A 25 -2.31 -6.02 -8.68
CA SER A 25 -3.15 -6.91 -9.49
C SER A 25 -3.38 -6.33 -10.90
N PRO A 26 -3.74 -7.15 -11.90
CA PRO A 26 -4.19 -6.66 -13.19
C PRO A 26 -5.36 -5.66 -13.09
N ASP A 27 -6.35 -5.95 -12.23
CA ASP A 27 -7.55 -5.11 -12.06
C ASP A 27 -7.20 -3.75 -11.45
N PHE A 28 -6.34 -3.72 -10.42
CA PHE A 28 -5.85 -2.47 -9.84
C PHE A 28 -5.12 -1.61 -10.89
N LYS A 29 -4.28 -2.23 -11.73
CA LYS A 29 -3.57 -1.52 -12.80
C LYS A 29 -4.54 -0.95 -13.83
N ALA A 30 -5.59 -1.71 -14.19
CA ALA A 30 -6.62 -1.26 -15.11
C ALA A 30 -7.43 -0.10 -14.53
N ASP A 31 -7.82 -0.18 -13.26
CA ASP A 31 -8.54 0.89 -12.53
C ASP A 31 -7.70 2.16 -12.45
N LEU A 32 -6.42 2.05 -12.05
CA LEU A 32 -5.51 3.19 -11.94
C LEU A 32 -5.30 3.87 -13.30
N ALA A 33 -5.09 3.08 -14.36
CA ALA A 33 -4.98 3.60 -15.71
C ALA A 33 -6.27 4.28 -16.18
N TRP A 34 -7.43 3.75 -15.82
CA TRP A 34 -8.70 4.39 -16.13
C TRP A 34 -8.86 5.73 -15.38
N TRP A 35 -8.51 5.79 -14.10
CA TRP A 35 -8.56 7.03 -13.34
C TRP A 35 -7.67 8.11 -13.96
N TYR A 36 -6.44 7.79 -14.35
CA TYR A 36 -5.57 8.77 -15.01
C TYR A 36 -6.07 9.24 -16.38
N ARG A 37 -6.90 8.45 -17.08
CA ARG A 37 -7.51 8.88 -18.35
C ARG A 37 -8.76 9.74 -18.16
N ASN A 38 -9.52 9.53 -17.08
CA ASN A 38 -10.85 10.11 -16.92
C ASN A 38 -10.90 11.19 -15.83
N GLU A 39 -10.25 10.94 -14.68
CA GLU A 39 -10.21 11.85 -13.53
C GLU A 39 -8.85 11.76 -12.79
N PRO A 40 -7.78 12.40 -13.30
CA PRO A 40 -6.42 12.25 -12.78
C PRO A 40 -6.27 12.50 -11.28
N LYS A 41 -7.05 13.43 -10.71
CA LYS A 41 -7.04 13.73 -9.27
C LYS A 41 -7.39 12.52 -8.41
N LYS A 42 -8.23 11.60 -8.89
CA LYS A 42 -8.52 10.34 -8.19
C LYS A 42 -7.35 9.36 -8.32
N GLY A 43 -6.65 9.35 -9.46
CA GLY A 43 -5.40 8.62 -9.64
C GLY A 43 -4.34 9.04 -8.62
N ASP A 44 -4.14 10.35 -8.46
CA ASP A 44 -3.22 10.91 -7.46
C ASP A 44 -3.64 10.52 -6.04
N LYS A 45 -4.94 10.63 -5.73
CA LYS A 45 -5.47 10.20 -4.42
C LYS A 45 -5.23 8.72 -4.14
N ILE A 46 -5.32 7.86 -5.14
CA ILE A 46 -5.00 6.43 -5.01
C ILE A 46 -3.52 6.24 -4.71
N LEU A 47 -2.62 6.95 -5.40
CA LEU A 47 -1.18 6.87 -5.12
C LEU A 47 -0.82 7.41 -3.73
N ASP A 48 -1.50 8.46 -3.24
CA ASP A 48 -1.33 8.94 -1.86
C ASP A 48 -1.68 7.84 -0.84
N LEU A 49 -2.79 7.12 -1.07
CA LEU A 49 -3.19 6.00 -0.20
C LEU A 49 -2.19 4.84 -0.28
N VAL A 50 -1.69 4.53 -1.47
CA VAL A 50 -0.65 3.50 -1.67
C VAL A 50 0.61 3.86 -0.89
N ALA A 51 1.09 5.11 -1.00
CA ALA A 51 2.28 5.56 -0.27
C ALA A 51 2.06 5.47 1.25
N ASP A 52 0.94 5.97 1.76
CA ASP A 52 0.59 5.90 3.20
C ASP A 52 0.56 4.45 3.73
N ILE A 53 0.07 3.49 2.92
CA ILE A 53 0.06 2.07 3.26
C ILE A 53 1.49 1.48 3.27
N LEU A 54 2.31 1.82 2.28
CA LEU A 54 3.63 1.19 2.10
C LEU A 54 4.68 1.73 3.08
N ASP A 55 4.63 3.02 3.37
CA ASP A 55 5.57 3.73 4.24
C ASP A 55 5.14 3.73 5.72
N GLY A 56 3.85 3.43 5.98
CA GLY A 56 3.24 3.47 7.32
C GLY A 56 2.66 2.14 7.78
N ASP A 57 1.57 2.22 8.54
CA ASP A 57 0.78 1.08 9.00
C ASP A 57 -0.42 0.85 8.06
N PRO A 58 -0.50 -0.31 7.36
CA PRO A 58 -1.60 -0.63 6.48
C PRO A 58 -2.96 -0.61 7.16
N PHE A 59 -3.06 -0.75 8.48
CA PHE A 59 -4.32 -0.87 9.20
C PHE A 59 -4.85 0.46 9.77
N THR A 60 -4.08 1.55 9.65
CA THR A 60 -4.44 2.89 10.14
C THR A 60 -4.06 3.98 9.11
N GLY A 61 -4.38 5.25 9.38
CA GLY A 61 -4.00 6.36 8.50
C GLY A 61 -5.08 6.80 7.50
N LEU A 62 -4.65 7.21 6.30
CA LEU A 62 -5.50 7.91 5.35
C LEU A 62 -6.63 7.03 4.82
N GLY A 63 -7.74 7.67 4.45
CA GLY A 63 -8.86 7.00 3.79
C GLY A 63 -9.74 6.13 4.70
N ARG A 64 -9.62 6.24 6.03
CA ARG A 64 -10.44 5.47 7.00
C ARG A 64 -10.38 3.95 6.71
N PRO A 65 -9.29 3.27 7.08
CA PRO A 65 -9.14 1.84 6.86
C PRO A 65 -10.27 1.04 7.52
N GLU A 66 -10.89 0.14 6.76
CA GLU A 66 -12.00 -0.71 7.21
C GLU A 66 -11.71 -2.18 6.80
N PRO A 67 -11.76 -3.15 7.74
CA PRO A 67 -11.52 -4.56 7.41
C PRO A 67 -12.71 -5.19 6.66
N LEU A 68 -12.42 -5.90 5.57
CA LEU A 68 -13.40 -6.59 4.73
C LEU A 68 -13.49 -8.08 5.10
N LYS A 69 -14.23 -8.36 6.18
CA LYS A 69 -14.30 -9.69 6.81
C LYS A 69 -14.92 -10.80 5.95
N TYR A 70 -15.68 -10.46 4.91
CA TYR A 70 -16.45 -11.42 4.11
C TYR A 70 -15.79 -11.84 2.78
N ILE A 71 -14.69 -11.20 2.38
CA ILE A 71 -14.03 -11.49 1.09
C ILE A 71 -12.86 -12.46 1.30
N ALA A 72 -11.93 -12.12 2.18
CA ALA A 72 -10.83 -12.98 2.61
C ALA A 72 -10.17 -12.41 3.88
N ALA A 73 -9.53 -13.28 4.67
CA ALA A 73 -8.71 -12.84 5.80
C ALA A 73 -7.68 -11.78 5.36
N ASP A 74 -7.45 -10.80 6.24
CA ASP A 74 -6.50 -9.69 6.05
C ASP A 74 -6.75 -8.78 4.84
N THR A 75 -8.01 -8.73 4.37
CA THR A 75 -8.44 -7.78 3.33
C THR A 75 -8.99 -6.51 3.96
N TRP A 76 -8.59 -5.37 3.42
CA TRP A 76 -8.92 -4.03 3.90
C TRP A 76 -9.37 -3.14 2.76
N SER A 77 -10.13 -2.11 3.11
CA SER A 77 -10.51 -1.04 2.21
C SER A 77 -10.18 0.33 2.78
N ARG A 78 -9.84 1.27 1.89
CA ARG A 78 -9.74 2.70 2.20
C ARG A 78 -10.56 3.50 1.20
N ARG A 79 -11.17 4.59 1.66
CA ARG A 79 -11.99 5.52 0.90
C ARG A 79 -11.13 6.34 -0.07
N ILE A 80 -11.44 6.20 -1.35
CA ILE A 80 -11.00 7.15 -2.38
C ILE A 80 -11.96 8.34 -2.35
N ASP A 81 -13.26 8.05 -2.38
CA ASP A 81 -14.36 8.98 -2.16
C ASP A 81 -15.55 8.28 -1.46
N LEU A 82 -16.77 8.80 -1.63
CA LEU A 82 -17.96 8.19 -1.03
C LEU A 82 -18.30 6.83 -1.65
N GLU A 83 -18.06 6.66 -2.95
CA GLU A 83 -18.47 5.49 -3.74
C GLU A 83 -17.34 4.45 -3.88
N HIS A 84 -16.13 4.90 -4.15
CA HIS A 84 -15.01 4.05 -4.51
C HIS A 84 -14.08 3.78 -3.33
N ARG A 85 -13.50 2.59 -3.37
CA ARG A 85 -12.54 2.10 -2.36
C ARG A 85 -11.28 1.59 -3.03
N LEU A 86 -10.14 1.88 -2.42
CA LEU A 86 -8.91 1.12 -2.62
C LEU A 86 -9.02 -0.14 -1.78
N VAL A 87 -9.03 -1.31 -2.41
CA VAL A 87 -9.08 -2.62 -1.76
C VAL A 87 -7.69 -3.25 -1.81
N TYR A 88 -7.19 -3.70 -0.67
CA TYR A 88 -5.88 -4.33 -0.56
C TYR A 88 -5.86 -5.46 0.46
N LYS A 89 -4.87 -6.34 0.34
CA LYS A 89 -4.61 -7.42 1.29
C LYS A 89 -3.19 -7.33 1.80
N VAL A 90 -3.01 -7.54 3.11
CA VAL A 90 -1.68 -7.59 3.73
C VAL A 90 -1.29 -9.04 3.95
N THR A 91 -0.08 -9.45 3.57
CA THR A 91 0.43 -10.80 3.84
C THR A 91 1.95 -10.77 4.02
N GLY A 92 2.41 -11.05 5.24
CA GLY A 92 3.82 -10.87 5.59
C GLY A 92 4.26 -9.42 5.39
N ASN A 93 5.32 -9.22 4.62
CA ASN A 93 5.82 -7.89 4.25
C ASN A 93 5.30 -7.39 2.89
N LYS A 94 4.21 -7.97 2.36
CA LYS A 94 3.64 -7.58 1.06
C LYS A 94 2.26 -6.98 1.23
N VAL A 95 1.96 -5.99 0.40
CA VAL A 95 0.62 -5.43 0.23
C VAL A 95 0.17 -5.68 -1.20
N TYR A 96 -0.90 -6.46 -1.34
CA TYR A 96 -1.54 -6.74 -2.62
C TYR A 96 -2.64 -5.71 -2.84
N PHE A 97 -2.45 -4.78 -3.77
CA PHE A 97 -3.50 -3.85 -4.16
C PHE A 97 -4.36 -4.51 -5.23
N LEU A 98 -5.64 -4.70 -4.90
CA LEU A 98 -6.55 -5.58 -5.63
C LEU A 98 -7.45 -4.81 -6.59
N GLN A 99 -8.05 -3.70 -6.14
CA GLN A 99 -8.95 -2.86 -6.92
C GLN A 99 -8.90 -1.42 -6.41
N ALA A 100 -9.19 -0.46 -7.28
CA ALA A 100 -9.27 0.96 -6.93
C ALA A 100 -10.47 1.67 -7.57
N ARG A 101 -11.44 0.90 -8.08
CA ARG A 101 -12.70 1.41 -8.62
C ARG A 101 -13.80 0.40 -8.35
N TYR A 102 -14.98 0.89 -7.97
CA TYR A 102 -16.15 0.04 -7.93
C TYR A 102 -16.66 -0.16 -9.34
N HIS A 103 -16.81 -1.41 -9.78
CA HIS A 103 -17.49 -1.72 -11.03
C HIS A 103 -18.91 -2.12 -10.65
N TYR A 104 -19.89 -1.23 -10.87
CA TYR A 104 -21.27 -1.68 -10.89
C TYR A 104 -21.38 -2.68 -12.06
N GLN A 105 -21.54 -3.97 -11.75
CA GLN A 105 -22.20 -4.83 -12.70
C GLN A 105 -23.62 -4.30 -12.80
N SER A 106 -23.93 -3.61 -13.90
CA SER A 106 -25.32 -3.42 -14.30
C SER A 106 -25.93 -4.81 -14.43
N GLY A 107 -26.71 -5.21 -13.44
CA GLY A 107 -27.64 -6.33 -13.55
C GLY A 107 -28.76 -6.01 -14.52
#